data_AF-A0A4R5NR86-F1
#
_entry.id   AF-A0A4R5NR86-F1
#
_cell.length_a   1.000
_cell.length_b   1.000
_cell.length_c   1.000
_cell.angle_alpha   90.00
_cell.angle_beta   90.00
_cell.angle_gamma   90.00
#
_symmetry.space_group_name_H-M   'P 1'
#
loop_
_entity.id
_entity.type
_entity.pdbx_description
1 polymer ?
#
loop_
_entity_poly.entity_id
_entity_poly.type
_entity_poly.pdbx_seq_one_letter_code
_entity_poly.pdbx_strand_id
1 'polypeptide(L)'
;MTPQFGEIYRTKRATYFAIGEVVTHNPQLILDNVNYIGKKNFVIHIKFGQGIARKVVLLVKMTGEELPTYLARTDGESFAAAVDDGDLELINPDDQELNHYQLVEELEIEDPDDEKIAQIASIRENTIQLVEDYLNKLQIKIDKLSQRKANHYFSSKSHYEDVKDFLLLVAPYLDLRIKPNQVRQDEWRLKLRLGGQ
;
A
#
# COMPACT_ATOMS: atom_id res chain seq x y z
N MET A 1 -10.51 -3.38 -23.56
CA MET A 1 -9.33 -4.26 -23.57
C MET A 1 -8.75 -4.20 -22.17
N THR A 2 -8.46 -5.33 -21.54
CA THR A 2 -7.95 -5.37 -20.17
C THR A 2 -6.45 -5.62 -20.22
N PRO A 3 -5.61 -4.71 -19.68
CA PRO A 3 -4.16 -4.91 -19.65
C PRO A 3 -3.76 -6.27 -19.08
N GLN A 4 -2.92 -6.98 -19.81
CA GLN A 4 -2.36 -8.27 -19.44
C GLN A 4 -0.98 -8.11 -18.84
N PHE A 5 -0.56 -9.13 -18.08
CA PHE A 5 0.80 -9.17 -17.56
C PHE A 5 1.82 -9.13 -18.70
N GLY A 6 2.88 -8.33 -18.56
CA GLY A 6 3.94 -8.23 -19.56
C GLY A 6 3.76 -7.11 -20.58
N GLU A 7 2.57 -6.53 -20.66
CA GLU A 7 2.26 -5.46 -21.61
C GLU A 7 2.75 -4.09 -21.12
N ILE A 8 3.23 -3.26 -22.05
CA ILE A 8 3.62 -1.88 -21.83
C ILE A 8 2.59 -0.96 -22.43
N TYR A 9 2.05 -0.08 -21.59
CA TYR A 9 1.07 0.92 -21.96
C TYR A 9 1.64 2.32 -21.84
N ARG A 10 1.25 3.20 -22.76
CA ARG A 10 1.62 4.61 -22.71
C ARG A 10 0.39 5.49 -22.63
N THR A 11 0.45 6.47 -21.73
CA THR A 11 -0.46 7.61 -21.67
C THR A 11 0.24 8.86 -22.21
N LYS A 12 -0.46 9.99 -22.26
CA LYS A 12 0.16 11.28 -22.62
C LYS A 12 1.28 11.71 -21.66
N ARG A 13 1.35 11.14 -20.46
CA ARG A 13 2.23 11.59 -19.38
C ARG A 13 3.33 10.61 -19.04
N ALA A 14 3.08 9.31 -19.19
CA ALA A 14 3.99 8.29 -18.71
C ALA A 14 3.82 6.95 -19.45
N THR A 15 4.78 6.07 -19.24
CA THR A 15 4.77 4.67 -19.67
C THR A 15 4.58 3.79 -18.44
N TYR A 16 3.80 2.72 -18.58
CA TYR A 16 3.41 1.81 -17.52
C TYR A 16 3.62 0.38 -17.95
N PHE A 17 4.12 -0.42 -17.03
CA PHE A 17 4.12 -1.88 -17.12
C PHE A 17 2.86 -2.43 -16.48
N ALA A 18 2.20 -3.35 -17.17
CA ALA A 18 1.02 -4.03 -16.65
C ALA A 18 1.42 -5.28 -15.87
N ILE A 19 1.10 -5.28 -14.57
CA ILE A 19 1.05 -6.51 -13.75
C ILE A 19 -0.23 -7.31 -14.09
N GLY A 20 -1.22 -6.62 -14.67
CA GLY A 20 -2.51 -7.15 -15.08
C GLY A 20 -3.52 -7.21 -13.92
N GLU A 21 -4.53 -8.07 -14.07
CA GLU A 21 -5.59 -8.18 -13.06
C GLU A 21 -5.07 -8.74 -11.72
N VAL A 22 -5.42 -8.04 -10.65
CA VAL A 22 -5.18 -8.42 -9.25
C VAL A 22 -6.44 -8.18 -8.43
N VAL A 23 -6.51 -8.79 -7.27
CA VAL A 23 -7.53 -8.59 -6.25
C VAL A 23 -6.93 -7.73 -5.16
N THR A 24 -7.61 -6.64 -4.82
CA THR A 24 -7.29 -5.80 -3.68
C THR A 24 -8.52 -5.68 -2.78
N HIS A 25 -8.30 -5.28 -1.52
CA HIS A 25 -9.38 -4.89 -0.62
C HIS A 25 -9.16 -3.46 -0.17
N ASN A 26 -10.26 -2.77 0.10
CA ASN A 26 -10.23 -1.62 0.99
C ASN A 26 -10.42 -2.15 2.42
N PRO A 27 -9.34 -2.33 3.21
CA PRO A 27 -9.47 -2.84 4.56
C PRO A 27 -10.25 -1.87 5.43
N GLN A 28 -10.95 -2.40 6.43
CA GLN A 28 -11.54 -1.57 7.45
C GLN A 28 -10.44 -1.12 8.42
N LEU A 29 -10.17 0.18 8.45
CA LEU A 29 -9.25 0.80 9.39
C LEU A 29 -10.01 1.19 10.66
N ILE A 30 -9.57 0.67 11.81
CA ILE A 30 -10.07 1.06 13.12
C ILE A 30 -8.88 1.58 13.91
N LEU A 31 -8.86 2.89 14.12
CA LEU A 31 -7.87 3.57 14.93
C LEU A 31 -8.45 3.75 16.32
N ASP A 32 -8.07 2.86 17.23
CA ASP A 32 -8.51 2.90 18.61
C ASP A 32 -7.54 3.75 19.41
N ASN A 33 -7.90 5.03 19.55
CA ASN A 33 -7.33 5.85 20.58
C ASN A 33 -7.99 5.43 21.89
N VAL A 34 -7.32 4.54 22.63
CA VAL A 34 -7.82 4.11 23.93
C VAL A 34 -7.58 5.23 24.95
N ASN A 35 -8.26 6.36 24.73
CA ASN A 35 -8.18 7.61 25.47
C ASN A 35 -9.01 7.51 26.76
N TYR A 36 -8.92 6.35 27.44
CA TYR A 36 -9.37 6.15 28.80
C TYR A 36 -8.16 6.28 29.71
N ILE A 37 -8.29 7.17 30.69
CA ILE A 37 -7.38 7.38 31.83
C ILE A 37 -6.74 6.04 32.21
N GLY A 38 -5.45 5.84 31.87
CA GLY A 38 -4.67 4.67 32.25
C GLY A 38 -4.11 3.79 31.12
N LYS A 39 -4.53 3.91 29.85
CA LYS A 39 -3.91 3.12 28.76
C LYS A 39 -2.78 3.87 28.05
N LYS A 40 -1.63 3.20 27.94
CA LYS A 40 -0.35 3.72 27.42
C LYS A 40 -0.14 3.47 25.92
N ASN A 41 -1.17 3.14 25.15
CA ASN A 41 -0.99 2.76 23.75
C ASN A 41 -2.12 3.29 22.85
N PHE A 42 -1.74 3.73 21.66
CA PHE A 42 -2.61 3.90 20.51
C PHE A 42 -2.53 2.63 19.65
N VAL A 43 -3.68 2.05 19.32
CA VAL A 43 -3.75 0.77 18.59
C VAL A 43 -4.42 0.98 17.25
N ILE A 44 -3.76 0.52 16.20
CA ILE A 44 -4.25 0.56 14.82
C ILE A 44 -4.63 -0.87 14.45
N HIS A 45 -5.88 -1.05 14.05
CA HIS A 45 -6.39 -2.31 13.53
C HIS A 45 -6.67 -2.16 12.03
N ILE A 46 -6.02 -2.99 11.23
CA ILE A 46 -6.25 -3.08 9.79
C ILE A 46 -6.93 -4.43 9.55
N LYS A 47 -8.24 -4.40 9.29
CA LYS A 47 -9.04 -5.62 9.08
C LYS A 47 -9.27 -5.85 7.61
N PHE A 48 -8.62 -6.87 7.07
CA PHE A 48 -8.76 -7.29 5.67
C PHE A 48 -10.04 -8.08 5.44
N GLY A 49 -10.53 -8.80 6.46
CA GLY A 49 -11.69 -9.69 6.34
C GLY A 49 -13.06 -9.03 6.32
N GLN A 50 -13.14 -7.74 6.65
CA GLN A 50 -14.39 -6.97 6.65
C GLN A 50 -14.41 -5.91 5.52
N GLY A 51 -13.38 -5.88 4.69
CA GLY A 51 -13.26 -4.97 3.54
C GLY A 51 -13.98 -5.48 2.30
N ILE A 52 -14.31 -4.58 1.39
CA ILE A 52 -14.88 -4.92 0.08
C ILE A 52 -13.73 -5.38 -0.82
N ALA A 53 -13.79 -6.64 -1.26
CA ALA A 53 -12.87 -7.19 -2.27
C ALA A 53 -13.26 -6.70 -3.65
N ARG A 54 -12.28 -6.27 -4.44
CA ARG A 54 -12.48 -5.89 -5.85
C ARG A 54 -11.36 -6.40 -6.72
N LYS A 55 -11.69 -6.69 -7.98
CA LYS A 55 -10.70 -6.91 -9.04
C LYS A 55 -10.33 -5.55 -9.63
N VAL A 56 -9.04 -5.35 -9.84
CA VAL A 56 -8.46 -4.15 -10.44
C VAL A 56 -7.31 -4.55 -11.35
N VAL A 57 -7.00 -3.73 -12.33
CA VAL A 57 -5.78 -3.83 -13.11
C VAL A 57 -4.71 -3.03 -12.38
N LEU A 58 -3.57 -3.67 -12.07
CA LEU A 58 -2.42 -3.02 -11.50
C LEU A 58 -1.45 -2.63 -12.61
N LEU A 59 -1.22 -1.33 -12.75
CA LEU A 59 -0.22 -0.73 -13.63
C LEU A 59 0.85 -0.06 -12.78
N VAL A 60 2.10 -0.22 -13.20
CA VAL A 60 3.25 0.34 -12.49
C VAL A 60 4.02 1.21 -13.46
N LYS A 61 4.21 2.47 -13.12
CA LYS A 61 4.92 3.41 -13.97
C LYS A 61 6.38 3.01 -14.14
N MET A 62 6.87 3.11 -15.38
CA MET A 62 8.25 2.82 -15.75
C MET A 62 9.09 4.10 -15.78
N THR A 63 10.39 3.96 -15.55
CA THR A 63 11.35 5.05 -15.75
C THR A 63 12.12 4.79 -17.04
N GLY A 64 11.70 5.45 -18.12
CA GLY A 64 12.19 5.12 -19.45
C GLY A 64 11.69 3.75 -19.89
N GLU A 65 12.62 2.82 -20.15
CA GLU A 65 12.35 1.43 -20.53
C GLU A 65 12.59 0.45 -19.35
N GLU A 66 12.92 0.96 -18.17
CA GLU A 66 13.26 0.13 -17.01
C GLU A 66 12.06 -0.04 -16.06
N LEU A 67 11.90 -1.28 -15.57
CA LEU A 67 10.97 -1.60 -14.49
C LEU A 67 11.50 -1.05 -13.15
N PRO A 68 10.62 -0.56 -12.26
CA PRO A 68 11.06 -0.10 -10.95
C PRO A 68 11.70 -1.21 -10.11
N THR A 69 12.78 -0.87 -9.40
CA THR A 69 13.57 -1.80 -8.58
C THR A 69 12.75 -2.48 -7.47
N TYR A 70 11.74 -1.79 -6.93
CA TYR A 70 10.87 -2.32 -5.88
C TYR A 70 10.00 -3.50 -6.33
N LEU A 71 9.91 -3.78 -7.64
CA LEU A 71 9.23 -4.96 -8.16
C LEU A 71 10.07 -6.23 -8.01
N ALA A 72 11.39 -6.11 -8.09
CA ALA A 72 12.33 -7.24 -8.03
C ALA A 72 12.83 -7.53 -6.61
N ARG A 73 12.83 -6.52 -5.74
CA ARG A 73 13.34 -6.63 -4.37
C ARG A 73 12.66 -5.65 -3.44
N THR A 74 12.87 -5.84 -2.14
CA THR A 74 12.59 -4.83 -1.14
C THR A 74 13.47 -3.59 -1.40
N ASP A 75 12.82 -2.46 -1.62
CA ASP A 75 13.39 -1.13 -1.87
C ASP A 75 12.41 -0.07 -1.32
N GLY A 76 12.41 0.09 0.00
CA GLY A 76 11.41 0.90 0.71
C GLY A 76 11.43 2.38 0.35
N GLU A 77 12.59 2.95 0.03
CA GLU A 77 12.70 4.37 -0.37
C GLU A 77 12.07 4.60 -1.74
N SER A 78 12.42 3.78 -2.73
CA SER A 78 11.88 3.90 -4.08
C SER A 78 10.38 3.59 -4.10
N PHE A 79 9.94 2.62 -3.31
CA PHE A 79 8.52 2.30 -3.17
C PHE A 79 7.72 3.43 -2.51
N ALA A 80 8.26 4.03 -1.43
CA ALA A 80 7.60 5.16 -0.76
C ALA A 80 7.39 6.33 -1.72
N ALA A 81 8.42 6.68 -2.49
CA ALA A 81 8.32 7.72 -3.51
C ALA A 81 7.26 7.38 -4.56
N ALA A 82 7.25 6.13 -5.05
CA ALA A 82 6.26 5.69 -6.03
C ALA A 82 4.82 5.76 -5.51
N VAL A 83 4.58 5.45 -4.24
CA VAL A 83 3.25 5.60 -3.63
C VAL A 83 2.86 7.07 -3.50
N ASP A 84 3.77 7.93 -3.05
CA ASP A 84 3.51 9.37 -2.87
C ASP A 84 3.28 10.09 -4.22
N ASP A 85 4.00 9.69 -5.26
CA ASP A 85 3.91 10.25 -6.62
C ASP A 85 2.72 9.68 -7.43
N GLY A 86 2.06 8.63 -6.92
CA GLY A 86 0.94 7.97 -7.61
C GLY A 86 1.39 7.11 -8.79
N ASP A 87 2.58 6.52 -8.72
CA ASP A 87 3.19 5.72 -9.79
C ASP A 87 2.64 4.28 -9.86
N LEU A 88 1.86 3.85 -8.86
CA LEU A 88 1.12 2.58 -8.87
C LEU A 88 -0.38 2.85 -9.04
N GLU A 89 -0.92 2.46 -10.20
CA GLU A 89 -2.32 2.69 -10.53
C GLU A 89 -3.14 1.40 -10.40
N LEU A 90 -4.20 1.48 -9.61
CA LEU A 90 -5.19 0.42 -9.42
C LEU A 90 -6.49 0.81 -10.12
N ILE A 91 -6.62 0.42 -11.39
CA ILE A 91 -7.72 0.84 -12.26
C ILE A 91 -8.82 -0.21 -12.25
N ASN A 92 -10.10 0.19 -12.19
CA ASN A 92 -11.17 -0.79 -12.33
C ASN A 92 -11.18 -1.32 -13.78
N PRO A 93 -11.36 -2.63 -14.02
CA PRO A 93 -11.32 -3.18 -15.39
C PRO A 93 -12.41 -2.61 -16.30
N ASP A 94 -13.52 -2.15 -15.71
CA ASP A 94 -14.65 -1.54 -16.42
C ASP A 94 -14.56 0.00 -16.50
N ASP A 95 -13.45 0.59 -16.03
CA ASP A 95 -13.28 2.03 -16.01
C ASP A 95 -13.02 2.58 -17.42
N GLN A 96 -13.63 3.73 -17.74
CA GLN A 96 -13.34 4.45 -18.99
C GLN A 96 -11.91 5.00 -19.02
N GLU A 97 -11.26 5.12 -17.86
CA GLU A 97 -9.87 5.55 -17.73
C GLU A 97 -8.91 4.69 -18.56
N LEU A 98 -9.19 3.39 -18.72
CA LEU A 98 -8.41 2.48 -19.57
C LEU A 98 -8.35 2.91 -21.04
N ASN A 99 -9.30 3.71 -21.52
CA ASN A 99 -9.28 4.24 -22.90
C ASN A 99 -8.12 5.22 -23.15
N HIS A 100 -7.48 5.73 -22.10
CA HIS A 100 -6.32 6.62 -22.23
C HIS A 100 -4.98 5.88 -22.34
N TYR A 101 -4.98 4.55 -22.20
CA TYR A 101 -3.79 3.72 -22.25
C TYR A 101 -3.68 3.09 -23.63
N GLN A 102 -2.56 3.34 -24.29
CA GLN A 102 -2.25 2.76 -25.60
C GLN A 102 -1.20 1.67 -25.42
N LEU A 103 -1.51 0.45 -25.86
CA LEU A 103 -0.53 -0.64 -25.90
C LEU A 103 0.61 -0.24 -26.85
N VAL A 104 1.85 -0.37 -26.37
CA VAL A 104 3.06 -0.04 -27.14
C VAL A 104 3.87 -1.28 -27.45
N GLU A 105 4.04 -2.16 -26.45
CA GLU A 105 4.95 -3.29 -26.51
C GLU A 105 4.47 -4.42 -25.60
N GLU A 106 4.89 -5.64 -25.90
CA GLU A 106 4.74 -6.82 -25.05
C GLU A 106 6.14 -7.34 -24.74
N LEU A 107 6.50 -7.43 -23.45
CA LEU A 107 7.77 -8.01 -23.05
C LEU A 107 7.73 -9.54 -23.19
N GLU A 108 8.79 -10.12 -23.76
CA GLU A 108 8.99 -11.57 -23.74
C GLU A 108 9.35 -12.01 -22.32
N ILE A 109 8.40 -12.65 -21.62
CA ILE A 109 8.59 -13.14 -20.25
C ILE A 109 8.50 -14.67 -20.25
N GLU A 110 9.50 -15.33 -19.65
CA GLU A 110 9.64 -16.79 -19.67
C GLU A 110 8.48 -17.52 -18.97
N ASP A 111 8.13 -17.12 -17.74
CA ASP A 111 6.94 -17.58 -17.02
C ASP A 111 6.15 -16.40 -16.42
N PRO A 112 5.04 -16.00 -17.06
CA PRO A 112 4.20 -14.90 -16.59
C PRO A 112 3.63 -15.08 -15.18
N ASP A 113 3.30 -16.31 -14.79
CA ASP A 113 2.63 -16.55 -13.52
C ASP A 113 3.63 -16.41 -12.36
N ASP A 114 4.82 -16.98 -12.50
CA ASP A 114 5.87 -16.92 -11.48
C ASP A 114 6.40 -15.48 -11.29
N GLU A 115 6.66 -14.76 -12.38
CA GLU A 115 7.11 -13.37 -12.34
C GLU A 115 6.04 -12.45 -11.71
N LYS A 116 4.77 -12.63 -12.11
CA LYS A 116 3.67 -11.88 -11.51
C LYS A 116 3.55 -12.15 -10.01
N ILE A 117 3.71 -13.40 -9.57
CA ILE A 117 3.71 -13.77 -8.14
C ILE A 117 4.84 -13.03 -7.42
N ALA A 118 6.05 -13.05 -7.96
CA ALA A 118 7.22 -12.40 -7.37
C ALA A 118 7.00 -10.89 -7.22
N GLN A 119 6.52 -10.22 -8.27
CA GLN A 119 6.29 -8.77 -8.27
C GLN A 119 5.19 -8.36 -7.27
N ILE A 120 4.07 -9.09 -7.22
CA ILE A 120 3.00 -8.84 -6.24
C ILE A 120 3.51 -9.07 -4.82
N ALA A 121 4.28 -10.14 -4.58
CA ALA A 121 4.88 -10.40 -3.29
C ALA A 121 5.82 -9.26 -2.87
N SER A 122 6.64 -8.76 -3.79
CA SER A 122 7.55 -7.63 -3.54
C SER A 122 6.79 -6.35 -3.19
N ILE A 123 5.72 -6.01 -3.91
CA ILE A 123 4.91 -4.81 -3.58
C ILE A 123 4.33 -4.92 -2.18
N ARG A 124 3.80 -6.09 -1.80
CA ARG A 124 3.22 -6.29 -0.45
C ARG A 124 4.27 -6.14 0.64
N GLU A 125 5.44 -6.75 0.44
CA GLU A 125 6.55 -6.67 1.39
C GLU A 125 7.02 -5.23 1.58
N ASN A 126 7.21 -4.50 0.48
CA ASN A 126 7.56 -3.08 0.52
C ASN A 126 6.47 -2.24 1.23
N THR A 127 5.19 -2.57 1.03
CA THR A 127 4.08 -1.88 1.70
C THR A 127 4.09 -2.14 3.21
N ILE A 128 4.36 -3.38 3.64
CA ILE A 128 4.48 -3.72 5.06
C ILE A 128 5.62 -2.94 5.70
N GLN A 129 6.80 -2.93 5.08
CA GLN A 129 7.96 -2.20 5.59
C GLN A 129 7.72 -0.69 5.63
N LEU A 130 7.06 -0.12 4.63
CA LEU A 130 6.69 1.29 4.61
C LEU A 130 5.81 1.67 5.81
N VAL A 131 4.82 0.83 6.14
CA VAL A 131 3.96 1.02 7.32
C VAL A 131 4.75 0.91 8.62
N GLU A 132 5.62 -0.10 8.74
CA GLU A 132 6.46 -0.29 9.92
C GLU A 132 7.42 0.88 10.14
N ASP A 133 8.07 1.36 9.08
CA ASP A 133 8.97 2.51 9.12
C ASP A 133 8.26 3.80 9.48
N TYR A 134 7.08 4.03 8.92
CA TYR A 134 6.25 5.18 9.27
C TYR A 134 5.93 5.17 10.78
N LEU A 135 5.48 4.03 11.31
CA LEU A 135 5.14 3.89 12.72
C LEU A 135 6.36 3.98 13.62
N ASN A 136 7.52 3.45 13.22
CA ASN A 136 8.77 3.59 13.95
C ASN A 136 9.20 5.05 14.04
N LYS A 137 9.16 5.79 12.92
CA LYS A 137 9.43 7.24 12.90
C LYS A 137 8.46 8.01 13.79
N LEU A 138 7.19 7.62 13.80
CA LEU A 138 6.17 8.22 14.65
C LEU A 138 6.41 7.91 16.13
N GLN A 139 6.79 6.69 16.48
CA GLN A 139 7.16 6.30 17.84
C GLN A 139 8.34 7.13 18.34
N ILE A 140 9.40 7.30 17.51
CA ILE A 140 10.57 8.14 17.85
C ILE A 140 10.15 9.60 18.12
N LYS A 141 9.18 10.14 17.37
CA LYS A 141 8.65 11.49 17.62
C LYS A 141 7.91 11.56 18.95
N ILE A 142 7.08 10.56 19.25
CA ILE A 142 6.30 10.48 20.50
C ILE A 142 7.24 10.33 21.72
N ASP A 143 8.29 9.51 21.61
CA ASP A 143 9.24 9.24 22.69
C ASP A 143 10.04 10.48 23.12
N LYS A 144 10.16 11.49 22.24
CA LYS A 144 10.80 12.78 22.54
C LYS A 144 9.89 13.76 23.29
N LEU A 145 8.61 13.44 23.45
CA LEU A 145 7.63 14.29 24.14
C LEU A 145 7.67 14.07 25.65
N SER A 146 7.30 15.09 26.42
CA SER A 146 7.02 14.88 27.85
C SER A 146 5.85 13.91 28.01
N GLN A 147 5.82 13.16 29.11
CA GLN A 147 4.78 12.16 29.38
C GLN A 147 3.35 12.72 29.21
N ARG A 148 3.10 13.94 29.69
CA ARG A 148 1.82 14.64 29.50
C ARG A 148 1.49 14.86 28.03
N LYS A 149 2.46 15.29 27.22
CA LYS A 149 2.26 15.53 25.78
C LYS A 149 2.09 14.22 25.00
N ALA A 150 2.84 13.17 25.34
CA ALA A 150 2.73 11.86 24.72
C ALA A 150 1.32 11.25 24.94
N ASN A 151 0.82 11.30 26.17
CA ASN A 151 -0.52 10.80 26.51
C ASN A 151 -1.65 11.50 25.72
N HIS A 152 -1.44 12.76 25.33
CA HIS A 152 -2.42 13.54 24.58
C HIS A 152 -2.07 13.67 23.09
N TYR A 153 -1.08 12.94 22.58
CA TYR A 153 -0.58 13.14 21.22
C TYR A 153 -1.68 12.95 20.16
N PHE A 154 -2.41 11.83 20.23
CA PHE A 154 -3.56 11.56 19.35
C PHE A 154 -4.89 12.14 19.85
N SER A 155 -4.86 12.99 20.90
CA SER A 155 -6.02 13.85 21.20
C SER A 155 -6.12 15.00 20.19
N SER A 156 -5.02 15.36 19.52
CA SER A 156 -5.07 16.27 18.37
C SER A 156 -5.71 15.56 17.18
N LYS A 157 -6.74 16.17 16.59
CA LYS A 157 -7.36 15.66 15.37
C LYS A 157 -6.35 15.56 14.23
N SER A 158 -5.42 16.51 14.11
CA SER A 158 -4.42 16.51 13.04
C SER A 158 -3.58 15.24 13.02
N HIS A 159 -2.96 14.87 14.15
CA HIS A 159 -2.10 13.69 14.22
C HIS A 159 -2.86 12.38 13.95
N TYR A 160 -4.15 12.33 14.32
CA TYR A 160 -4.99 11.18 14.02
C TYR A 160 -5.29 11.09 12.52
N GLU A 161 -5.68 12.20 11.90
CA GLU A 161 -5.96 12.24 10.45
C GLU A 161 -4.68 11.97 9.65
N ASP A 162 -3.52 12.49 10.06
CA ASP A 162 -2.23 12.21 9.39
C ASP A 162 -1.93 10.70 9.31
N VAL A 163 -2.17 9.97 10.41
CA VAL A 163 -2.00 8.50 10.44
C VAL A 163 -3.06 7.82 9.58
N LYS A 164 -4.30 8.29 9.66
CA LYS A 164 -5.42 7.73 8.89
C LYS A 164 -5.19 7.89 7.38
N ASP A 165 -4.80 9.08 6.93
CA ASP A 165 -4.60 9.41 5.53
C ASP A 165 -3.43 8.59 4.95
N PHE A 166 -2.32 8.49 5.70
CA PHE A 166 -1.22 7.60 5.33
C PHE A 166 -1.67 6.13 5.19
N LEU A 167 -2.40 5.60 6.18
CA LEU A 167 -2.87 4.22 6.12
C LEU A 167 -3.87 3.97 4.98
N LEU A 168 -4.72 4.94 4.67
CA LEU A 168 -5.64 4.86 3.54
C LEU A 168 -4.91 4.85 2.19
N LEU A 169 -3.80 5.59 2.09
CA LEU A 169 -2.96 5.64 0.89
C LEU A 169 -2.31 4.28 0.60
N VAL A 170 -1.73 3.63 1.61
CA VAL A 170 -0.97 2.37 1.43
C VAL A 170 -1.83 1.12 1.51
N ALA A 171 -3.01 1.20 2.14
CA ALA A 171 -3.89 0.07 2.39
C ALA A 171 -4.23 -0.81 1.16
N PRO A 172 -4.48 -0.25 -0.04
CA PRO A 172 -4.77 -1.06 -1.23
C PRO A 172 -3.64 -2.02 -1.64
N TYR A 173 -2.39 -1.72 -1.25
CA TYR A 173 -1.22 -2.51 -1.62
C TYR A 173 -0.89 -3.62 -0.59
N LEU A 174 -1.46 -3.56 0.61
CA LEU A 174 -1.19 -4.51 1.70
C LEU A 174 -1.71 -5.94 1.43
N ASP A 175 -2.82 -6.07 0.70
CA ASP A 175 -3.48 -7.36 0.42
C ASP A 175 -3.73 -7.58 -1.08
N LEU A 176 -2.71 -7.28 -1.89
CA LEU A 176 -2.71 -7.61 -3.31
C LEU A 176 -2.63 -9.13 -3.52
N ARG A 177 -3.51 -9.66 -4.35
CA ARG A 177 -3.61 -11.11 -4.60
C ARG A 177 -3.88 -11.36 -6.08
N ILE A 178 -3.47 -12.52 -6.57
CA ILE A 178 -3.79 -12.97 -7.94
C ILE A 178 -5.19 -13.59 -7.97
N LYS A 179 -5.58 -14.29 -6.89
CA LYS A 179 -6.86 -14.99 -6.81
C LYS A 179 -7.64 -14.60 -5.54
N PRO A 180 -8.98 -14.51 -5.59
CA PRO A 180 -9.80 -14.14 -4.43
C PRO A 180 -9.66 -15.06 -3.22
N ASN A 181 -9.29 -16.31 -3.43
CA ASN A 181 -9.19 -17.36 -2.40
C ASN A 181 -7.76 -17.61 -1.91
N GLN A 182 -6.77 -16.79 -2.29
CA GLN A 182 -5.43 -16.87 -1.70
C GLN A 182 -5.48 -16.56 -0.20
N VAL A 183 -4.72 -17.32 0.59
CA VAL A 183 -4.63 -17.20 2.06
C VAL A 183 -4.24 -15.77 2.43
N ARG A 184 -4.94 -15.21 3.42
CA ARG A 184 -4.69 -13.87 3.93
C ARG A 184 -4.58 -13.87 5.45
N GLN A 185 -3.95 -12.82 5.98
CA GLN A 185 -4.07 -12.46 7.38
C GLN A 185 -5.36 -11.64 7.56
N ASP A 186 -6.25 -12.03 8.46
CA ASP A 186 -7.55 -11.35 8.61
C ASP A 186 -7.45 -9.99 9.31
N GLU A 187 -6.42 -9.80 10.14
CA GLU A 187 -6.20 -8.58 10.90
C GLU A 187 -4.71 -8.34 11.17
N TRP A 188 -4.28 -7.10 10.95
CA TRP A 188 -2.99 -6.59 11.41
C TRP A 188 -3.20 -5.58 12.54
N ARG A 189 -2.54 -5.81 13.68
CA ARG A 189 -2.63 -4.97 14.88
C ARG A 189 -1.30 -4.29 15.16
N LEU A 190 -1.26 -2.98 14.99
CA LEU A 190 -0.08 -2.15 15.19
C LEU A 190 -0.25 -1.31 16.45
N LYS A 191 0.82 -1.10 17.22
CA LYS A 191 0.77 -0.42 18.52
C LYS A 191 1.83 0.67 18.62
N LEU A 192 1.40 1.88 18.97
CA LEU A 192 2.27 2.99 19.34
C LEU A 192 2.14 3.25 20.84
N ARG A 193 3.26 3.35 21.55
CA ARG A 193 3.31 3.64 22.98
C ARG A 193 3.15 5.13 23.21
N LEU A 194 2.16 5.50 24.00
CA LEU A 194 1.86 6.86 24.47
C LEU A 194 2.33 7.00 25.92
N GLY A 195 3.64 7.23 26.10
CA GLY A 195 4.26 7.43 27.41
C GLY A 195 4.31 6.20 28.33
N GLY A 196 5.04 6.34 29.43
CA GLY A 196 5.30 5.30 30.42
C GLY A 196 6.70 5.46 31.01
N GLN A 197 6.91 5.05 32.26
CA GLN A 197 8.26 4.76 32.77
C GLN A 197 8.87 3.59 31.98
#